data_AF-A0A3R5X418-F1
#
_entry.id   AF-A0A3R5X418-F1
#
_cell.length_a   1.000
_cell.length_b   1.000
_cell.length_c   1.000
_cell.angle_alpha   90.00
_cell.angle_beta   90.00
_cell.angle_gamma   90.00
#
_symmetry.space_group_name_H-M   'P 1'
#
loop_
_entity.id
_entity.type
_entity.pdbx_description
1 polymer ?
#
loop_
_entity_poly.entity_id
_entity_poly.type
_entity_poly.pdbx_seq_one_letter_code
_entity_poly.pdbx_strand_id
1 'polypeptide(L)'
;MKYGLDIENKDISSFVNDMLMKNGHATVNFTFDKNMKFGEMLFKKALLANQTRVDLYLNIKDEVKDVDVIDVYVSNEDELLTFLHIFKRKMEEIGFQEVCIRDGSELYLCKKVEAPTVIMNIKSHLIDISKGEFCKALSECLINISS
;
A
#
# COMPACT_ATOMS: atom_id res chain seq x y z
N MET A 1 12.98 -0.35 -8.65
CA MET A 1 11.55 -0.30 -9.05
C MET A 1 11.03 1.13 -8.96
N LYS A 2 9.93 1.41 -9.65
CA LYS A 2 9.13 2.64 -9.57
C LYS A 2 7.81 2.32 -8.87
N TYR A 3 7.58 2.91 -7.71
CA TYR A 3 6.38 2.69 -6.90
C TYR A 3 5.34 3.78 -7.13
N GLY A 4 4.08 3.40 -7.29
CA GLY A 4 2.95 4.31 -7.15
C GLY A 4 2.43 4.28 -5.73
N LEU A 5 2.56 5.41 -5.01
CA LEU A 5 2.13 5.53 -3.61
C LEU A 5 0.84 6.35 -3.53
N ASP A 6 -0.23 5.73 -3.07
CA ASP A 6 -1.54 6.34 -2.79
C ASP A 6 -1.89 6.13 -1.31
N ILE A 7 -1.21 6.87 -0.45
CA ILE A 7 -1.26 6.72 1.00
C ILE A 7 -1.95 7.95 1.60
N GLU A 8 -3.06 7.75 2.31
CA GLU A 8 -3.84 8.86 2.89
C GLU A 8 -3.09 9.56 4.04
N ASN A 9 -2.48 8.78 4.93
CA ASN A 9 -1.67 9.29 6.03
C ASN A 9 -0.34 9.89 5.52
N LYS A 10 -0.19 11.21 5.66
CA LYS A 10 0.99 11.93 5.17
C LYS A 10 2.29 11.49 5.85
N ASP A 11 2.26 11.12 7.12
CA ASP A 11 3.46 10.69 7.86
C ASP A 11 3.96 9.35 7.30
N ILE A 12 3.03 8.40 7.11
CA ILE A 12 3.32 7.10 6.50
C ILE A 12 3.83 7.31 5.07
N SER A 13 3.13 8.15 4.29
CA SER A 13 3.50 8.43 2.91
C SER A 13 4.92 9.02 2.81
N SER A 14 5.26 10.01 3.65
CA SER A 14 6.56 10.65 3.62
C SER A 14 7.66 9.67 4.02
N PHE A 15 7.45 8.89 5.08
CA PHE A 15 8.45 7.94 5.56
C PHE A 15 8.74 6.85 4.53
N VAL A 16 7.69 6.21 4.00
CA VAL A 16 7.82 5.14 3.00
C VAL A 16 8.49 5.69 1.74
N ASN A 17 8.07 6.87 1.28
CA ASN A 17 8.69 7.54 0.13
C ASN A 17 10.20 7.74 0.33
N ASP A 18 10.60 8.31 1.46
CA ASP A 18 12.01 8.61 1.75
C ASP A 18 12.84 7.33 1.85
N MET A 19 12.29 6.28 2.46
CA MET A 19 12.96 4.98 2.54
C MET A 19 13.15 4.34 1.16
N LEU A 20 12.12 4.34 0.31
CA LEU A 20 12.22 3.80 -1.04
C LEU A 20 13.24 4.60 -1.88
N MET A 21 13.19 5.93 -1.83
CA MET A 21 14.13 6.78 -2.56
C MET A 21 15.58 6.60 -2.11
N LYS A 22 15.84 6.47 -0.80
CA LYS A 22 17.18 6.20 -0.25
C LYS A 22 17.75 4.85 -0.71
N ASN A 23 16.88 3.90 -1.06
CA ASN A 23 17.27 2.58 -1.57
C ASN A 23 17.29 2.53 -3.12
N GLY A 24 17.34 3.69 -3.79
CA GLY A 24 17.48 3.77 -5.25
C GLY A 24 16.20 3.47 -6.03
N HIS A 25 15.04 3.48 -5.37
CA HIS A 25 13.75 3.35 -6.04
C HIS A 25 13.17 4.71 -6.41
N ALA A 26 12.38 4.73 -7.49
CA ALA A 26 11.59 5.90 -7.86
C ALA A 26 10.19 5.79 -7.24
N THR A 27 9.57 6.92 -6.95
CA THR A 27 8.22 6.99 -6.38
C THR A 27 7.39 8.03 -7.13
N VAL A 28 6.10 7.76 -7.28
CA VAL A 28 5.11 8.69 -7.84
C VAL A 28 3.95 8.76 -6.85
N ASN A 29 3.55 9.96 -6.46
CA ASN A 29 2.46 10.18 -5.51
C ASN A 29 1.12 10.23 -6.24
N PHE A 30 0.16 9.44 -5.77
CA PHE A 30 -1.20 9.29 -6.30
C PHE A 30 -2.28 9.77 -5.34
N THR A 31 -1.92 10.37 -4.20
CA THR A 31 -2.87 10.95 -3.26
C THR A 31 -3.48 12.22 -3.87
N PHE A 32 -4.71 12.12 -4.36
CA PHE A 32 -5.48 13.23 -4.93
C PHE A 32 -6.24 14.00 -3.85
N ASP A 33 -6.54 15.26 -4.16
CA ASP A 33 -7.33 16.14 -3.30
C ASP A 33 -8.79 15.68 -3.16
N LYS A 34 -9.39 15.85 -1.97
CA LYS A 34 -10.69 15.26 -1.61
C LYS A 34 -11.89 15.88 -2.35
N ASN A 35 -11.67 16.96 -3.11
CA ASN A 35 -12.72 17.69 -3.82
C ASN A 35 -13.18 17.04 -5.15
N MET A 36 -12.57 15.93 -5.56
CA MET A 36 -12.92 15.22 -6.79
C MET A 36 -14.00 14.15 -6.56
N LYS A 37 -14.89 13.94 -7.53
CA LYS A 37 -15.85 12.82 -7.49
C LYS A 37 -15.10 11.49 -7.41
N PHE A 38 -15.58 10.58 -6.57
CA PHE A 38 -14.90 9.31 -6.27
C PHE A 38 -14.57 8.49 -7.54
N GLY A 39 -15.53 8.31 -8.44
CA GLY A 39 -15.31 7.55 -9.69
C GLY A 39 -14.29 8.21 -10.62
N GLU A 40 -14.29 9.55 -10.70
CA GLU A 40 -13.32 10.30 -11.49
C GLU A 40 -11.90 10.18 -10.91
N MET A 41 -11.79 10.23 -9.58
CA MET A 41 -10.53 10.03 -8.87
C MET A 41 -9.96 8.64 -9.15
N LEU A 42 -10.77 7.58 -9.03
CA LEU A 42 -10.32 6.21 -9.32
C LEU A 42 -9.86 6.05 -10.77
N PHE A 43 -10.61 6.63 -11.72
CA PHE A 43 -10.24 6.61 -13.13
C PHE A 43 -8.88 7.29 -13.37
N LYS A 44 -8.68 8.49 -12.80
CA LYS A 44 -7.41 9.22 -12.94
C LYS A 44 -6.23 8.50 -12.30
N LYS A 45 -6.42 7.90 -11.12
CA LYS A 45 -5.40 7.09 -10.44
C LYS A 45 -4.92 5.95 -11.33
N ALA A 46 -5.85 5.16 -11.87
CA ALA A 46 -5.52 4.05 -12.76
C ALA A 46 -4.83 4.53 -14.05
N LEU A 47 -5.35 5.58 -14.69
CA LEU A 47 -4.77 6.13 -15.90
C LEU A 47 -3.32 6.60 -15.67
N LEU A 48 -3.09 7.36 -14.61
CA LEU A 48 -1.76 7.88 -14.28
C LEU A 48 -0.80 6.75 -13.91
N ALA A 49 -1.25 5.70 -13.21
CA ALA A 49 -0.39 4.57 -12.84
C ALA A 49 0.14 3.84 -14.07
N ASN A 50 -0.74 3.59 -15.05
CA ASN A 50 -0.38 2.92 -16.30
C ASN A 50 0.50 3.83 -17.17
N GLN A 51 0.18 5.13 -17.27
CA GLN A 51 0.97 6.09 -18.05
C GLN A 51 2.38 6.28 -17.49
N THR A 52 2.51 6.34 -16.16
CA THR A 52 3.80 6.47 -15.49
C THR A 52 4.59 5.15 -15.45
N ARG A 53 3.94 4.03 -15.80
CA ARG A 53 4.54 2.67 -15.79
C ARG A 53 5.20 2.40 -14.45
N VAL A 54 4.39 2.43 -13.39
CA VAL A 54 4.84 1.96 -12.08
C VAL A 54 5.05 0.44 -12.13
N ASP A 55 6.02 -0.07 -11.39
CA ASP A 55 6.28 -1.49 -11.26
C ASP A 55 5.41 -2.12 -10.16
N LEU A 56 4.93 -1.30 -9.20
CA LEU A 56 3.99 -1.70 -8.15
C LEU A 56 3.14 -0.50 -7.73
N TYR A 57 1.84 -0.70 -7.55
CA TYR A 57 0.91 0.30 -7.04
C TYR A 57 0.44 -0.07 -5.62
N LEU A 58 0.62 0.85 -4.68
CA LEU A 58 0.28 0.69 -3.27
C LEU A 58 -0.74 1.74 -2.84
N ASN A 59 -1.94 1.30 -2.49
CA ASN A 59 -2.95 2.13 -1.84
C ASN A 59 -3.02 1.77 -0.35
N ILE A 60 -2.96 2.78 0.52
CA ILE A 60 -3.14 2.59 1.97
C ILE A 60 -4.17 3.60 2.48
N LYS A 61 -5.17 3.06 3.16
CA LYS A 61 -6.11 3.81 3.96
C LYS A 61 -6.05 3.32 5.39
N ASP A 62 -5.97 4.26 6.31
CA ASP A 62 -5.99 4.02 7.74
C ASP A 62 -7.25 4.62 8.36
N GLU A 63 -7.86 3.86 9.26
CA GLU A 63 -9.00 4.28 10.07
C GLU A 63 -8.72 3.85 11.51
N VAL A 64 -8.67 4.83 12.43
CA VAL A 64 -8.42 4.55 13.85
C VAL A 64 -9.62 3.81 14.42
N LYS A 65 -9.40 2.57 14.87
CA LYS A 65 -10.41 1.70 15.51
C LYS A 65 -9.80 0.92 16.67
N ASP A 66 -10.67 0.45 17.56
CA ASP A 66 -10.31 -0.40 18.71
C ASP A 66 -10.06 -1.88 18.33
N VAL A 67 -9.87 -2.17 17.05
CA VAL A 67 -9.48 -3.48 16.52
C VAL A 67 -8.12 -3.35 15.86
N ASP A 68 -7.33 -4.41 15.76
CA ASP A 68 -5.98 -4.36 15.17
C ASP A 68 -5.88 -5.26 13.95
N VAL A 69 -6.57 -4.86 12.89
CA VAL A 69 -6.78 -5.67 11.69
C VAL A 69 -6.32 -4.93 10.44
N ILE A 70 -5.62 -5.64 9.56
CA ILE A 70 -5.28 -5.16 8.21
C ILE A 70 -5.99 -6.04 7.19
N ASP A 71 -6.87 -5.45 6.39
CA ASP A 71 -7.39 -6.09 5.19
C ASP A 71 -6.50 -5.70 3.99
N VAL A 72 -5.87 -6.68 3.36
CA VAL A 72 -5.02 -6.52 2.17
C VAL A 72 -5.73 -7.15 0.97
N TYR A 73 -6.00 -6.35 -0.06
CA TYR A 73 -6.57 -6.80 -1.32
C TYR A 73 -5.50 -6.70 -2.42
N VAL A 74 -5.37 -7.73 -3.24
CA VAL A 74 -4.34 -7.79 -4.28
C VAL A 74 -4.92 -8.07 -5.67
N SER A 75 -4.29 -7.52 -6.72
CA SER A 75 -4.70 -7.80 -8.11
C SER A 75 -4.30 -9.19 -8.59
N ASN A 76 -3.15 -9.70 -8.14
CA ASN A 76 -2.64 -11.03 -8.42
C ASN A 76 -1.81 -11.49 -7.22
N GLU A 77 -2.24 -12.55 -6.54
CA GLU A 77 -1.57 -13.05 -5.33
C GLU A 77 -0.20 -13.68 -5.66
N ASP A 78 -0.09 -14.38 -6.79
CA ASP A 78 1.13 -15.10 -7.16
C ASP A 78 2.32 -14.15 -7.39
N GLU A 79 2.07 -13.00 -8.03
CA GLU A 79 3.08 -11.96 -8.28
C GLU A 79 3.53 -11.25 -6.99
N LEU A 80 2.73 -11.33 -5.92
CA LEU A 80 2.94 -10.61 -4.66
C LEU A 80 3.23 -11.54 -3.48
N LEU A 81 3.36 -12.85 -3.73
CA LEU A 81 3.44 -13.86 -2.67
C LEU A 81 4.57 -13.58 -1.66
N THR A 82 5.77 -13.25 -2.15
CA THR A 82 6.92 -12.92 -1.29
C THR A 82 6.64 -11.71 -0.41
N PHE A 83 6.08 -10.64 -0.99
CA PHE A 83 5.68 -9.45 -0.25
C PHE A 83 4.68 -9.80 0.84
N LEU A 84 3.61 -10.51 0.47
CA LEU A 84 2.49 -10.83 1.35
C LEU A 84 2.95 -11.69 2.54
N HIS A 85 3.82 -12.68 2.30
CA HIS A 85 4.35 -13.53 3.35
C HIS A 85 5.20 -12.75 4.36
N ILE A 86 6.14 -11.92 3.88
CA ILE A 86 7.00 -11.11 4.75
C ILE A 86 6.17 -10.04 5.48
N PHE A 87 5.24 -9.40 4.78
CA PHE A 87 4.35 -8.39 5.33
C PHE A 87 3.51 -8.95 6.47
N LYS A 88 2.80 -10.07 6.22
CA LYS A 88 1.97 -10.72 7.24
C LYS A 88 2.76 -11.01 8.51
N ARG A 89 3.92 -11.67 8.37
CA ARG A 89 4.80 -11.99 9.51
C ARG A 89 5.21 -10.73 10.29
N LYS A 90 5.67 -9.68 9.60
CA LYS A 90 6.12 -8.44 10.27
C LYS A 90 4.99 -7.69 10.97
N MET A 91 3.78 -7.69 10.40
CA MET A 91 2.64 -7.04 11.04
C MET A 91 2.19 -7.80 12.29
N GLU A 92 2.20 -9.13 12.27
CA GLU A 92 1.95 -9.97 13.44
C GLU A 92 3.01 -9.74 14.54
N GLU A 93 4.29 -9.57 14.17
CA GLU A 93 5.39 -9.22 15.10
C GLU A 93 5.19 -7.84 15.76
N ILE A 94 4.58 -6.87 15.05
CA ILE A 94 4.25 -5.54 15.57
C ILE A 94 3.02 -5.56 16.49
N GLY A 95 2.25 -6.66 16.49
CA GLY A 95 1.08 -6.85 17.34
C GLY A 95 -0.26 -6.63 16.66
N PHE A 96 -0.31 -6.55 15.32
CA PHE A 96 -1.59 -6.65 14.60
C PHE A 96 -2.18 -8.03 14.85
N GLN A 97 -3.43 -8.08 15.32
CA GLN A 97 -4.13 -9.31 15.66
C GLN A 97 -4.44 -10.16 14.43
N GLU A 98 -4.73 -9.50 13.31
CA GLU A 98 -5.11 -10.20 12.07
C GLU A 98 -4.68 -9.45 10.82
N VAL A 99 -4.07 -10.17 9.88
CA VAL A 99 -3.81 -9.71 8.51
C VAL A 99 -4.55 -10.60 7.53
N CYS A 100 -5.65 -10.08 6.99
CA CYS A 100 -6.50 -10.75 6.03
C CYS A 100 -6.04 -10.45 4.61
N ILE A 101 -5.52 -11.46 3.90
CA ILE A 101 -5.22 -11.34 2.45
C ILE A 101 -6.45 -11.81 1.68
N ARG A 102 -6.90 -11.00 0.71
CA ARG A 102 -8.12 -11.23 -0.07
C ARG A 102 -7.88 -10.96 -1.55
N ASP A 103 -8.65 -11.64 -2.39
CA ASP A 103 -8.72 -11.31 -3.81
C ASP A 103 -9.30 -9.90 -4.00
N GLY A 104 -8.57 -9.06 -4.71
CA GLY A 104 -8.95 -7.70 -5.07
C GLY A 104 -9.53 -7.56 -6.47
N SER A 105 -9.73 -8.65 -7.23
CA SER A 105 -10.16 -8.63 -8.64
C SER A 105 -11.43 -7.81 -8.93
N GLU A 106 -12.34 -7.70 -7.95
CA GLU A 106 -13.56 -6.90 -8.02
C GLU A 106 -13.33 -5.40 -7.72
N LEU A 107 -12.18 -5.02 -7.15
CA LEU A 107 -11.83 -3.63 -6.87
C LEU A 107 -11.34 -2.94 -8.15
N TYR A 108 -11.87 -1.75 -8.41
CA TYR A 108 -11.60 -1.01 -9.64
C TYR A 108 -10.09 -0.82 -9.91
N LEU A 109 -9.30 -0.46 -8.89
CA LEU A 109 -7.87 -0.21 -9.06
C LEU A 109 -7.11 -1.51 -9.38
N CYS A 110 -7.38 -2.60 -8.65
CA CYS A 110 -6.82 -3.92 -8.95
C CYS A 110 -7.16 -4.40 -10.37
N LYS A 111 -8.34 -4.03 -10.90
CA LYS A 111 -8.79 -4.40 -12.24
C LYS A 111 -8.23 -3.52 -13.37
N LYS A 112 -7.87 -2.26 -13.07
CA LYS A 112 -7.57 -1.23 -14.08
C LYS A 112 -6.12 -0.75 -14.09
N VAL A 113 -5.41 -0.94 -12.99
CA VAL A 113 -3.97 -0.73 -12.95
C VAL A 113 -3.28 -1.95 -13.56
N GLU A 114 -2.38 -1.74 -14.52
CA GLU A 114 -1.65 -2.82 -15.21
C GLU A 114 -0.56 -3.44 -14.32
N ALA A 115 -0.03 -2.66 -13.38
CA ALA A 115 0.97 -3.11 -12.42
C ALA A 115 0.37 -3.93 -11.27
N PRO A 116 1.16 -4.82 -10.63
CA PRO A 116 0.80 -5.44 -9.36
C PRO A 116 0.27 -4.40 -8.38
N THR A 117 -0.93 -4.61 -7.87
CA THR A 117 -1.66 -3.65 -7.05
C THR A 117 -1.95 -4.23 -5.67
N VAL A 118 -1.59 -3.48 -4.64
CA VAL A 118 -1.87 -3.79 -3.24
C VAL A 118 -2.73 -2.67 -2.65
N ILE A 119 -3.89 -3.02 -2.10
CA ILE A 119 -4.79 -2.10 -1.40
C ILE A 119 -4.88 -2.55 0.06
N MET A 120 -4.46 -1.69 0.98
CA MET A 120 -4.49 -1.95 2.41
C MET A 120 -5.52 -1.05 3.09
N ASN A 121 -6.44 -1.67 3.82
CA ASN A 121 -7.30 -0.99 4.76
C ASN A 121 -6.86 -1.37 6.17
N ILE A 122 -6.21 -0.43 6.85
CA ILE A 122 -5.70 -0.59 8.20
C ILE A 122 -6.76 -0.06 9.15
N LYS A 123 -7.31 -0.94 9.99
CA LYS A 123 -8.25 -0.59 11.06
C LYS A 123 -7.52 -0.85 12.35
N SER A 124 -6.88 0.18 12.92
CA SER A 124 -6.09 0.03 14.14
C SER A 124 -5.72 1.35 14.78
N HIS A 125 -5.78 1.38 16.12
CA HIS A 125 -5.18 2.41 16.95
C HIS A 125 -3.66 2.26 17.09
N LEU A 126 -3.11 1.06 16.86
CA LEU A 126 -1.67 0.82 16.84
C LEU A 126 -0.98 1.63 15.74
N ILE A 127 -1.66 1.99 14.65
CA ILE A 127 -1.06 2.79 13.58
C ILE A 127 -0.57 4.15 14.07
N ASP A 128 -1.14 4.69 15.16
CA ASP A 128 -0.66 5.93 15.79
C ASP A 128 0.41 5.68 16.85
N ILE A 129 0.36 4.53 17.54
CA ILE A 129 1.28 4.17 18.63
C ILE A 129 2.61 3.61 18.09
N SER A 130 2.55 2.66 17.16
CA SER A 130 3.67 1.97 16.54
C SER A 130 3.92 2.41 15.09
N LYS A 131 3.49 3.62 14.72
CA LYS A 131 3.63 4.19 13.36
C LYS A 131 5.02 4.01 12.75
N GLY A 132 6.07 4.29 13.53
CA GLY A 132 7.46 4.17 13.07
C GLY A 132 7.87 2.73 12.75
N GLU A 133 7.45 1.76 13.58
CA GLU A 133 7.71 0.34 13.37
C GLU A 133 6.94 -0.19 12.17
N PHE A 134 5.66 0.20 12.05
CA PHE A 134 4.84 -0.09 10.88
C PHE A 134 5.50 0.41 9.59
N CYS A 135 5.87 1.70 9.54
CA CYS A 135 6.47 2.29 8.34
C CYS A 135 7.80 1.63 7.98
N LYS A 136 8.63 1.29 8.97
CA LYS A 136 9.89 0.58 8.76
C LYS A 136 9.65 -0.82 8.20
N ALA A 137 8.75 -1.58 8.80
CA ALA A 137 8.40 -2.93 8.36
C ALA A 137 7.82 -2.93 6.94
N LEU A 138 6.86 -2.04 6.64
CA LEU A 138 6.29 -1.89 5.30
C LEU A 138 7.37 -1.55 4.26
N SER A 139 8.26 -0.61 4.57
CA SER A 139 9.34 -0.22 3.66
C SER A 139 10.30 -1.38 3.38
N GLU A 140 10.69 -2.13 4.42
CA GLU A 140 11.51 -3.32 4.28
C GLU A 140 10.83 -4.38 3.41
N CYS A 141 9.51 -4.60 3.57
CA CYS A 141 8.77 -5.52 2.71
C CYS A 141 8.84 -5.09 1.25
N LEU A 142 8.61 -3.81 0.95
CA LEU A 142 8.62 -3.29 -0.42
C LEU A 142 10.00 -3.41 -1.08
N ILE A 143 11.07 -3.06 -0.36
CA ILE A 143 12.45 -3.14 -0.86
C ILE A 143 12.82 -4.60 -1.21
N ASN A 144 12.37 -5.57 -0.43
CA ASN A 144 12.64 -7.00 -0.67
C ASN A 144 11.91 -7.57 -1.90
N ILE A 145 10.89 -6.90 -2.44
CA ILE A 145 10.27 -7.30 -3.73
C ILE A 145 11.21 -7.01 -4.90
N SER A 146 12.06 -6.00 -4.74
CA SER A 146 12.94 -5.48 -5.80
C SER A 146 14.27 -6.23 -5.93
N SER A 147 14.55 -7.18 -5.04
CA SER A 147 15.85 -7.85 -4.86
C SER A 147 15.78 -9.29 -5.34
#